data_AF-A0A956H0Z6-F1
#
_entry.id   AF-A0A956H0Z6-F1
#
_cell.length_a   1.000
_cell.length_b   1.000
_cell.length_c   1.000
_cell.angle_alpha   90.00
_cell.angle_beta   90.00
_cell.angle_gamma   90.00
#
_symmetry.space_group_name_H-M   'P 1'
#
loop_
_entity.id
_entity.type
_entity.pdbx_description
1 polymer ?
#
loop_
_entity_poly.entity_id
_entity_poly.type
_entity_poly.pdbx_seq_one_letter_code
_entity_poly.pdbx_strand_id
1 'polypeptide(L)'
;MASIPHSLLQHGYRHVGAEQAALDHLLRASDALNMALLTLEGSEDEGREAKLARIANARHFIVDAVTALARARVYVPGIRTYAINVVTTGERDVDRELGRLHQITTSLLWRNHAFLPAQRPVDPLSPEEEAQLAEVVRDLAAGARIERAMRHKWIVGAACFGLLAPMLGAALYLLALASATMAAVELARGAAPPALPAA
;
A
#
# COMPACT_ATOMS: atom_id res chain seq x y z
N MET A 1 -13.63 -40.84 -46.97
CA MET A 1 -14.06 -40.09 -45.77
C MET A 1 -12.93 -40.21 -44.75
N ALA A 2 -12.19 -39.13 -44.50
CA ALA A 2 -11.04 -39.15 -43.58
C ALA A 2 -11.54 -38.95 -42.15
N SER A 3 -11.37 -39.97 -41.30
CA SER A 3 -11.65 -39.86 -39.87
C SER A 3 -10.56 -39.02 -39.21
N ILE A 4 -10.89 -37.80 -38.80
CA ILE A 4 -9.99 -36.97 -37.99
C ILE A 4 -9.80 -37.68 -36.64
N PRO A 5 -8.58 -38.04 -36.23
CA PRO A 5 -8.36 -38.77 -34.99
C PRO A 5 -8.72 -37.88 -33.80
N HIS A 6 -9.63 -38.37 -32.96
CA HIS A 6 -10.19 -37.68 -31.80
C HIS A 6 -9.13 -37.18 -30.78
N SER A 7 -7.93 -37.76 -30.81
CA SER A 7 -6.80 -37.39 -29.94
C SER A 7 -6.22 -36.01 -30.26
N LEU A 8 -6.25 -35.56 -31.52
CA LEU A 8 -5.76 -34.22 -31.90
C LEU A 8 -6.70 -33.11 -31.42
N LEU A 9 -8.01 -33.35 -31.38
CA LEU A 9 -8.98 -32.39 -30.85
C LEU A 9 -8.86 -32.24 -29.33
N GLN A 10 -8.61 -33.32 -28.58
CA GLN A 10 -8.44 -33.24 -27.12
C GLN A 10 -7.17 -32.48 -26.71
N HIS A 11 -6.09 -32.55 -27.50
CA HIS A 11 -4.86 -31.81 -27.21
C HIS A 11 -5.00 -30.31 -27.50
N GLY A 12 -5.73 -29.93 -28.56
CA GLY A 12 -6.01 -28.52 -28.88
C GLY A 12 -6.79 -27.80 -27.78
N TYR A 13 -7.88 -28.41 -27.28
CA TYR A 13 -8.69 -27.79 -26.22
C TYR A 13 -7.97 -27.69 -24.87
N ARG A 14 -7.05 -28.61 -24.55
CA ARG A 14 -6.30 -28.58 -23.29
C ARG A 14 -5.27 -27.44 -23.24
N HIS A 15 -4.67 -27.09 -24.37
CA HIS A 15 -3.72 -25.99 -24.45
C HIS A 15 -4.40 -24.61 -24.38
N VAL A 16 -5.53 -24.43 -25.06
CA VAL A 16 -6.27 -23.15 -25.03
C VAL A 16 -6.82 -22.85 -23.62
N GLY A 17 -7.31 -23.88 -22.90
CA GLY A 17 -7.77 -23.70 -21.52
C GLY A 17 -6.64 -23.42 -20.52
N ALA A 18 -5.45 -23.98 -20.75
CA ALA A 18 -4.28 -23.77 -19.89
C ALA A 18 -3.71 -22.34 -20.03
N GLU A 19 -3.65 -21.81 -21.26
CA GLU A 19 -3.20 -20.44 -21.51
C GLU A 19 -4.15 -19.40 -20.91
N GLN A 20 -5.46 -19.60 -21.08
CA GLN A 20 -6.45 -18.70 -20.48
C GLN A 20 -6.41 -18.73 -18.95
N ALA A 21 -6.32 -19.92 -18.34
CA ALA A 21 -6.20 -20.05 -16.89
C ALA A 21 -4.90 -19.41 -16.35
N ALA A 22 -3.80 -19.51 -17.10
CA ALA A 22 -2.54 -18.84 -16.77
C ALA A 22 -2.70 -17.32 -16.79
N LEU A 23 -3.33 -16.79 -17.84
CA LEU A 23 -3.58 -15.36 -18.01
C LEU A 23 -4.45 -14.81 -16.87
N ASP A 24 -5.52 -15.51 -16.50
CA ASP A 24 -6.42 -15.10 -15.41
C ASP A 24 -5.66 -15.00 -14.07
N HIS A 25 -4.75 -15.94 -13.79
CA HIS A 25 -3.91 -15.88 -12.60
C HIS A 25 -2.86 -14.77 -12.66
N LEU A 26 -2.28 -14.52 -13.84
CA LEU A 26 -1.31 -13.44 -14.04
C LEU A 26 -1.95 -12.05 -13.93
N LEU A 27 -3.17 -11.87 -14.43
CA LEU A 27 -3.96 -10.65 -14.25
C LEU A 27 -4.23 -10.39 -12.77
N ARG A 28 -4.75 -11.38 -12.04
CA ARG A 28 -4.97 -11.26 -10.58
C ARG A 28 -3.69 -10.93 -9.82
N ALA A 29 -2.58 -11.54 -10.21
CA ALA A 29 -1.29 -11.23 -9.61
C ALA A 29 -0.85 -9.79 -9.89
N SER A 30 -1.02 -9.32 -11.12
CA SER A 30 -0.70 -7.94 -11.52
C SER A 30 -1.54 -6.94 -10.72
N ASP A 31 -2.86 -7.14 -10.68
CA ASP A 31 -3.79 -6.27 -9.97
C ASP A 31 -3.45 -6.21 -8.47
N ALA A 32 -3.22 -7.37 -7.85
CA ALA A 32 -2.86 -7.45 -6.43
C ALA A 32 -1.50 -6.77 -6.14
N LEU A 33 -0.49 -6.91 -7.01
CA LEU A 33 0.78 -6.20 -6.86
C LEU A 33 0.63 -4.69 -7.02
N ASN A 34 -0.19 -4.22 -7.95
CA ASN A 34 -0.48 -2.80 -8.13
C ASN A 34 -1.23 -2.22 -6.92
N MET A 35 -2.24 -2.94 -6.41
CA MET A 35 -2.96 -2.54 -5.20
C MET A 35 -2.03 -2.53 -3.97
N ALA A 36 -1.10 -3.48 -3.88
CA ALA A 36 -0.08 -3.48 -2.83
C ALA A 36 0.83 -2.25 -2.94
N LEU A 37 1.29 -1.87 -4.14
CA LEU A 37 2.10 -0.67 -4.33
C LEU A 37 1.35 0.60 -3.93
N LEU A 38 0.13 0.79 -4.44
CA LEU A 38 -0.71 1.94 -4.11
C LEU A 38 -0.98 2.05 -2.60
N THR A 39 -1.20 0.89 -1.95
CA THR A 39 -1.36 0.86 -0.50
C THR A 39 -0.07 1.25 0.22
N LEU A 40 1.10 0.85 -0.26
CA LEU A 40 2.38 1.14 0.38
C LEU A 40 2.84 2.60 0.20
N GLU A 41 2.41 3.27 -0.87
CA GLU A 41 2.72 4.68 -1.21
C GLU A 41 1.97 5.73 -0.36
N GLY A 42 1.18 5.32 0.64
CA GLY A 42 0.47 6.23 1.55
C GLY A 42 1.37 7.27 2.24
N SER A 43 0.76 8.28 2.84
CA SER A 43 1.46 9.46 3.37
C SER A 43 2.47 9.10 4.46
N GLU A 44 3.62 9.80 4.48
CA GLU A 44 4.64 9.65 5.53
C GLU A 44 4.18 10.24 6.87
N ASP A 45 3.23 11.16 6.83
CA ASP A 45 2.68 11.88 7.99
C ASP A 45 1.58 11.09 8.73
N GLU A 46 1.24 9.90 8.24
CA GLU A 46 0.24 9.04 8.87
C GLU A 46 0.69 8.55 10.25
N GLY A 47 -0.25 8.57 11.20
CA GLY A 47 -0.04 8.03 12.53
C GLY A 47 0.25 6.52 12.50
N ARG A 48 0.81 6.01 13.61
CA ARG A 48 1.23 4.60 13.73
C ARG A 48 0.10 3.61 13.42
N GLU A 49 -1.12 3.89 13.84
CA GLU A 49 -2.27 3.02 13.60
C GLU A 49 -2.62 2.90 12.10
N ALA A 50 -2.63 4.03 11.38
CA ALA A 50 -2.84 4.06 9.95
C ALA A 50 -1.74 3.27 9.20
N LYS A 51 -0.47 3.45 9.59
CA LYS A 51 0.64 2.65 9.04
C LYS A 51 0.48 1.16 9.29
N LEU A 52 -0.01 0.74 10.46
CA LEU A 52 -0.26 -0.67 10.77
C LEU A 52 -1.41 -1.26 9.93
N ALA A 53 -2.50 -0.51 9.76
CA ALA A 53 -3.59 -0.91 8.88
C ALA A 53 -3.11 -1.05 7.42
N ARG A 54 -2.27 -0.12 6.98
CA ARG A 54 -1.64 -0.12 5.66
C ARG A 54 -0.73 -1.32 5.45
N ILE A 55 0.10 -1.67 6.43
CA ILE A 55 0.91 -2.90 6.43
C ILE A 55 0.02 -4.14 6.29
N ALA A 56 -1.06 -4.23 7.06
CA ALA A 56 -1.97 -5.37 7.02
C ALA A 56 -2.62 -5.54 5.64
N ASN A 57 -3.11 -4.44 5.07
CA ASN A 57 -3.72 -4.43 3.73
C ASN A 57 -2.70 -4.77 2.64
N ALA A 58 -1.53 -4.13 2.65
CA ALA A 58 -0.47 -4.41 1.69
C ALA A 58 -0.03 -5.87 1.75
N ARG A 59 0.12 -6.43 2.95
CA ARG A 59 0.46 -7.83 3.16
C ARG A 59 -0.59 -8.77 2.58
N HIS A 60 -1.87 -8.47 2.79
CA HIS A 60 -2.96 -9.25 2.21
C HIS A 60 -2.86 -9.29 0.68
N PHE A 61 -2.69 -8.13 0.04
CA PHE A 61 -2.51 -8.06 -1.41
C PHE A 61 -1.25 -8.81 -1.90
N ILE A 62 -0.13 -8.71 -1.19
CA ILE A 62 1.10 -9.44 -1.57
C ILE A 62 0.90 -10.96 -1.43
N VAL A 63 0.17 -11.43 -0.41
CA VAL A 63 -0.15 -12.86 -0.27
C VAL A 63 -1.04 -13.34 -1.41
N ASP A 64 -2.04 -12.56 -1.80
CA ASP A 64 -2.91 -12.88 -2.93
C ASP A 64 -2.12 -12.93 -4.24
N ALA A 65 -1.24 -11.95 -4.46
CA ALA A 65 -0.34 -11.92 -5.60
C ALA A 65 0.57 -13.16 -5.66
N VAL A 66 1.25 -13.48 -4.55
CA VAL A 66 2.15 -14.65 -4.45
C VAL A 66 1.38 -15.95 -4.70
N THR A 67 0.16 -16.06 -4.19
CA THR A 67 -0.71 -17.23 -4.41
C THR A 67 -1.15 -17.34 -5.87
N ALA A 68 -1.53 -16.22 -6.50
CA ALA A 68 -1.88 -16.19 -7.91
C ALA A 68 -0.68 -16.53 -8.81
N LEU A 69 0.51 -15.98 -8.53
CA LEU A 69 1.75 -16.33 -9.22
C LEU A 69 2.11 -17.81 -9.05
N ALA A 70 1.91 -18.38 -7.86
CA ALA A 70 2.14 -19.80 -7.62
C ALA A 70 1.20 -20.69 -8.45
N ARG A 71 -0.06 -20.29 -8.63
CA ARG A 71 -1.01 -20.99 -9.52
C ARG A 71 -0.64 -20.82 -10.99
N ALA A 72 -0.29 -19.62 -11.42
CA ALA A 72 0.17 -19.35 -12.79
C ALA A 72 1.42 -20.18 -13.15
N ARG A 73 2.34 -20.39 -12.19
CA ARG A 73 3.58 -21.16 -12.39
C ARG A 73 3.34 -22.60 -12.83
N VAL A 74 2.17 -23.18 -12.52
CA VAL A 74 1.79 -24.52 -13.00
C VAL A 74 1.69 -24.57 -14.53
N TYR A 75 1.28 -23.45 -15.14
CA TYR A 75 1.10 -23.33 -16.58
C TYR A 75 2.30 -22.68 -17.28
N VAL A 76 2.94 -21.70 -16.63
CA VAL A 76 4.08 -20.96 -17.18
C VAL A 76 5.33 -21.21 -16.32
N PRO A 77 6.16 -22.20 -16.68
CA PRO A 77 7.41 -22.47 -15.96
C PRO A 77 8.39 -21.31 -16.23
N GLY A 78 8.74 -20.58 -15.18
CA GLY A 78 9.61 -19.39 -15.26
C GLY A 78 9.21 -18.29 -14.28
N ILE A 79 7.95 -18.27 -13.88
CA ILE A 79 7.42 -17.35 -12.87
C ILE A 79 8.14 -17.55 -11.54
N ARG A 80 8.66 -16.44 -11.00
CA ARG A 80 9.36 -16.38 -9.72
C ARG A 80 8.40 -15.89 -8.64
N THR A 81 8.38 -16.57 -7.51
CA THR A 81 7.52 -16.21 -6.38
C THR A 81 8.28 -16.32 -5.06
N TYR A 82 7.79 -15.63 -4.03
CA TYR A 82 8.24 -15.81 -2.66
C TYR A 82 7.39 -16.87 -1.96
N ALA A 83 7.91 -17.46 -0.89
CA ALA A 83 7.09 -18.27 -0.02
C ALA A 83 6.20 -17.38 0.87
N ILE A 84 4.97 -17.80 1.13
CA ILE A 84 3.98 -17.01 1.89
C ILE A 84 4.53 -16.61 3.26
N ASN A 85 5.29 -17.49 3.92
CA ASN A 85 5.93 -17.21 5.21
C ASN A 85 6.89 -16.01 5.15
N VAL A 86 7.58 -15.77 4.04
CA VAL A 86 8.48 -14.61 3.87
C VAL A 86 7.68 -13.31 3.93
N VAL A 87 6.49 -13.30 3.33
CA VAL A 87 5.58 -12.15 3.31
C VAL A 87 4.92 -11.95 4.68
N THR A 88 4.48 -13.03 5.32
CA THR A 88 3.77 -12.98 6.60
C THR A 88 4.67 -12.89 7.83
N THR A 89 5.98 -13.09 7.70
CA THR A 89 6.93 -12.79 8.78
C THR A 89 6.96 -11.28 8.95
N GLY A 90 6.54 -10.74 10.10
CA GLY A 90 6.54 -9.29 10.34
C GLY A 90 7.82 -8.79 10.98
N GLU A 91 8.24 -7.59 10.56
CA GLU A 91 9.25 -6.78 11.25
C GLU A 91 8.62 -6.00 12.42
N ARG A 92 9.38 -5.76 13.49
CA ARG A 92 8.86 -5.07 14.70
C ARG A 92 8.74 -3.57 14.50
N ASP A 93 9.62 -3.02 13.67
CA ASP A 93 9.65 -1.61 13.31
C ASP A 93 8.73 -1.36 12.11
N VAL A 94 7.77 -0.45 12.28
CA VAL A 94 6.70 -0.17 11.31
C VAL A 94 7.26 0.39 10.01
N ASP A 95 8.21 1.32 10.09
CA ASP A 95 8.77 1.97 8.90
C ASP A 95 9.68 1.01 8.13
N ARG A 96 10.41 0.13 8.86
CA ARG A 96 11.18 -0.96 8.23
C ARG A 96 10.27 -2.00 7.59
N GLU A 97 9.14 -2.35 8.21
CA GLU A 97 8.18 -3.28 7.63
C GLU A 97 7.59 -2.72 6.32
N LEU A 98 7.21 -1.44 6.30
CA LEU A 98 6.75 -0.77 5.08
C LEU A 98 7.80 -0.81 3.96
N GLY A 99 9.05 -0.46 4.27
CA GLY A 99 10.17 -0.52 3.32
C GLY A 99 10.42 -1.94 2.82
N ARG A 100 10.36 -2.93 3.70
CA ARG A 100 10.52 -4.36 3.38
C ARG A 100 9.42 -4.85 2.44
N LEU A 101 8.15 -4.55 2.75
CA LEU A 101 7.03 -4.92 1.88
C LEU A 101 7.13 -4.23 0.52
N HIS A 102 7.52 -2.96 0.48
CA HIS A 102 7.74 -2.23 -0.76
C HIS A 102 8.85 -2.88 -1.61
N GLN A 103 9.96 -3.28 -0.98
CA GLN A 103 11.05 -3.99 -1.66
C GLN A 103 10.60 -5.36 -2.20
N ILE A 104 9.78 -6.10 -1.45
CA ILE A 104 9.22 -7.39 -1.89
C ILE A 104 8.33 -7.19 -3.11
N THR A 105 7.40 -6.23 -3.06
CA THR A 105 6.46 -5.95 -4.15
C THR A 105 7.19 -5.52 -5.42
N THR A 106 8.11 -4.55 -5.32
CA THR A 106 8.92 -4.09 -6.46
C THR A 106 9.80 -5.20 -7.03
N SER A 107 10.40 -6.04 -6.17
CA SER A 107 11.17 -7.21 -6.62
C SER A 107 10.32 -8.25 -7.34
N LEU A 108 9.08 -8.50 -6.87
CA LEU A 108 8.13 -9.41 -7.53
C LEU A 108 7.74 -8.89 -8.91
N LEU A 109 7.42 -7.60 -9.02
CA LEU A 109 7.12 -6.95 -10.30
C LEU A 109 8.30 -7.05 -11.26
N TRP A 110 9.50 -6.64 -10.82
CA TRP A 110 10.69 -6.66 -11.67
C TRP A 110 11.06 -8.07 -12.12
N ARG A 111 10.96 -9.09 -11.26
CA ARG A 111 11.31 -10.46 -11.63
C ARG A 111 10.31 -11.12 -12.58
N ASN A 112 9.06 -10.67 -12.57
CA ASN A 112 7.99 -11.28 -13.36
C ASN A 112 7.48 -10.38 -14.49
N HIS A 113 8.08 -9.19 -14.70
CA HIS A 113 7.59 -8.20 -15.66
C HIS A 113 7.37 -8.75 -17.09
N ALA A 114 8.20 -9.71 -17.53
CA ALA A 114 8.07 -10.34 -18.85
C ALA A 114 6.84 -11.26 -18.99
N PHE A 115 6.29 -11.73 -17.86
CA PHE A 115 5.12 -12.61 -17.81
C PHE A 115 3.85 -11.88 -17.39
N LEU A 116 4.00 -10.77 -16.66
CA LEU A 116 2.86 -9.96 -16.27
C LEU A 116 2.28 -9.30 -17.52
N PRO A 117 0.94 -9.37 -17.70
CA PRO A 117 0.31 -8.71 -18.83
C PRO A 117 0.64 -7.22 -18.77
N ALA A 118 1.14 -6.67 -19.88
CA ALA A 118 1.23 -5.23 -20.02
C ALA A 118 -0.18 -4.68 -19.78
N GLN A 119 -0.30 -3.60 -19.00
CA GLN A 119 -1.59 -3.00 -18.71
C GLN A 119 -2.37 -2.89 -20.01
N ARG A 120 -3.56 -3.49 -20.02
CA ARG A 120 -4.45 -3.46 -21.18
C ARG A 120 -4.56 -2.00 -21.59
N PRO A 121 -4.37 -1.63 -22.87
CA PRO A 121 -4.62 -0.26 -23.29
C PRO A 121 -6.05 0.06 -22.86
N VAL A 122 -6.16 0.97 -21.89
CA VAL A 122 -7.45 1.40 -21.37
C VAL A 122 -8.03 2.26 -22.49
N ASP A 123 -9.24 1.93 -22.92
CA ASP A 123 -9.96 2.77 -23.86
C ASP A 123 -10.02 4.19 -23.29
N PRO A 124 -9.83 5.23 -24.12
CA PRO A 124 -9.87 6.60 -23.64
C PRO A 124 -11.19 6.81 -22.89
N LEU A 125 -11.08 7.36 -21.68
CA LEU A 125 -12.23 7.70 -20.85
C LEU A 125 -13.19 8.56 -21.68
N SER A 126 -14.48 8.34 -21.49
CA SER A 126 -15.46 9.25 -22.08
C SER A 126 -15.27 10.66 -21.48
N PRO A 127 -15.56 11.73 -22.23
CA PRO A 127 -15.40 13.10 -21.73
C PRO A 127 -16.21 13.37 -20.45
N GLU A 128 -17.29 12.61 -20.22
CA GLU A 128 -18.09 12.65 -18.99
C GLU A 128 -17.34 12.05 -17.79
N GLU A 129 -16.70 10.88 -17.98
CA GLU A 129 -15.87 10.25 -16.95
C GLU A 129 -14.62 11.07 -16.65
N GLU A 130 -14.00 11.70 -17.66
CA GLU A 130 -12.87 12.61 -17.47
C GLU A 130 -13.25 13.81 -16.60
N ALA A 131 -14.45 14.40 -16.81
CA ALA A 131 -14.92 15.52 -16.02
C ALA A 131 -15.17 15.13 -14.55
N GLN A 132 -15.79 13.97 -14.32
CA GLN A 132 -16.03 13.44 -12.97
C GLN A 132 -14.70 13.13 -12.27
N LEU A 133 -13.77 12.47 -12.96
CA LEU A 133 -12.45 12.16 -12.41
C LEU A 133 -11.67 13.45 -12.11
N ALA A 134 -11.74 14.46 -12.99
CA ALA A 134 -11.10 15.74 -12.77
C ALA A 134 -11.66 16.47 -11.53
N GLU A 135 -12.96 16.39 -11.28
CA GLU A 135 -13.58 16.96 -10.07
C GLU A 135 -13.08 16.24 -8.80
N VAL A 136 -13.10 14.91 -8.80
CA VAL A 136 -12.62 14.08 -7.68
C VAL A 136 -11.12 14.32 -7.41
N VAL A 137 -10.31 14.34 -8.46
CA VAL A 137 -8.86 14.61 -8.37
C VAL A 137 -8.61 16.03 -7.86
N ARG A 138 -9.42 17.01 -8.27
CA ARG A 138 -9.30 18.40 -7.80
C ARG A 138 -9.64 18.53 -6.33
N ASP A 139 -10.62 17.78 -5.84
CA ASP A 139 -11.00 17.74 -4.42
C ASP A 139 -9.91 17.06 -3.56
N LEU A 140 -9.39 15.92 -4.02
CA LEU A 140 -8.24 15.23 -3.41
C LEU A 140 -6.97 16.11 -3.40
N ALA A 141 -6.70 16.80 -4.51
CA ALA A 141 -5.56 17.71 -4.62
C ALA A 141 -5.73 18.95 -3.72
N ALA A 142 -6.95 19.42 -3.49
CA ALA A 142 -7.22 20.49 -2.53
C ALA A 142 -6.93 20.03 -1.10
N GLY A 143 -7.37 18.83 -0.71
CA GLY A 143 -7.05 18.21 0.58
C GLY A 143 -5.54 18.06 0.81
N ALA A 144 -4.82 17.50 -0.18
CA ALA A 144 -3.37 17.34 -0.11
C ALA A 144 -2.60 18.68 -0.06
N ARG A 145 -3.11 19.74 -0.71
CA ARG A 145 -2.54 21.09 -0.62
C ARG A 145 -2.76 21.71 0.74
N ILE A 146 -3.93 21.52 1.35
CA ILE A 146 -4.24 22.02 2.70
C ILE A 146 -3.32 21.35 3.71
N GLU A 147 -3.13 20.04 3.63
CA GLU A 147 -2.25 19.28 4.51
C GLU A 147 -0.78 19.72 4.37
N ARG A 148 -0.28 19.86 3.12
CA ARG A 148 1.08 20.36 2.85
C ARG A 148 1.29 21.81 3.32
N ALA A 149 0.26 22.66 3.20
CA ALA A 149 0.28 24.02 3.71
C ALA A 149 0.26 24.06 5.25
N MET A 150 -0.45 23.14 5.90
CA MET A 150 -0.49 23.02 7.36
C MET A 150 0.88 22.58 7.91
N ARG A 151 1.58 21.68 7.21
CA ARG A 151 2.95 21.22 7.55
C ARG A 151 3.96 22.37 7.60
N HIS A 152 3.90 23.30 6.66
CA HIS A 152 4.82 24.45 6.63
C HIS A 152 4.43 25.53 7.64
N LYS A 153 3.12 25.78 7.83
CA LYS A 153 2.63 26.77 8.80
C LYS A 153 2.93 26.37 10.24
N TRP A 154 2.85 25.09 10.59
CA TRP A 154 3.22 24.61 11.91
C TRP A 154 4.72 24.76 12.19
N ILE A 155 5.58 24.48 11.21
CA ILE A 155 7.04 24.66 11.37
C ILE A 155 7.39 26.15 11.52
N VAL A 156 6.77 27.03 10.72
CA VAL A 156 6.95 28.48 10.86
C VAL A 156 6.39 29.00 12.18
N GLY A 157 5.23 28.49 12.61
CA GLY A 157 4.64 28.81 13.91
C GLY A 157 5.52 28.38 15.07
N ALA A 158 6.06 27.16 15.04
CA ALA A 158 7.00 26.64 16.04
C ALA A 158 8.32 27.44 16.06
N ALA A 159 8.86 27.80 14.90
CA ALA A 159 10.07 28.61 14.80
C ALA A 159 9.86 30.03 15.34
N CYS A 160 8.75 30.69 14.98
CA CYS A 160 8.39 32.02 15.50
C CYS A 160 8.15 31.97 17.02
N PHE A 161 7.50 30.92 17.53
CA PHE A 161 7.26 30.76 18.96
C PHE A 161 8.57 30.54 19.72
N GLY A 162 9.49 29.73 19.19
CA GLY A 162 10.82 29.52 19.76
C GLY A 162 11.68 30.79 19.77
N LEU A 163 11.54 31.65 18.76
CA LEU A 163 12.23 32.96 18.69
C LEU A 163 11.62 34.03 19.61
N LEU A 164 10.30 34.00 19.84
CA LEU A 164 9.59 34.97 20.69
C LEU A 164 9.58 34.55 22.17
N ALA A 165 9.79 33.28 22.48
CA ALA A 165 9.81 32.75 23.86
C ALA A 165 10.84 33.43 24.79
N PRO A 166 12.06 33.81 24.35
CA PRO A 166 13.02 34.53 25.20
C PRO A 166 12.64 36.00 25.44
N MET A 167 11.91 36.63 24.51
CA MET A 167 11.57 38.05 24.59
C MET A 167 10.34 38.35 25.47
N LEU A 168 9.41 37.40 25.59
CA LEU A 168 8.15 37.61 26.32
C LEU A 168 8.17 37.12 27.79
N GLY A 169 9.29 36.55 28.25
CA GLY A 169 9.51 36.20 29.65
C GLY A 169 8.77 34.96 30.15
N ALA A 170 9.10 34.56 31.39
CA ALA A 170 8.75 33.27 32.02
C ALA A 170 7.25 32.92 32.05
N ALA A 171 6.36 33.89 31.90
CA ALA A 171 4.91 33.67 31.88
C ALA A 171 4.46 32.80 30.68
N LEU A 172 5.09 32.95 29.52
CA LEU A 172 4.79 32.12 28.34
C LEU A 172 5.36 30.71 28.45
N TYR A 173 6.51 30.57 29.13
CA TYR A 173 7.07 29.25 29.44
C TYR A 173 6.13 28.43 30.33
N LEU A 174 5.51 29.06 31.33
CA LEU A 174 4.52 28.40 32.19
C LEU A 174 3.25 28.02 31.44
N LEU A 175 2.81 28.86 30.50
CA LEU A 175 1.62 28.59 29.69
C LEU A 175 1.88 27.48 28.64
N ALA A 176 3.07 27.44 28.05
CA ALA A 176 3.53 26.37 27.18
C ALA A 176 3.75 25.05 27.94
N LEU A 177 4.26 25.12 29.18
CA LEU A 177 4.39 23.95 30.05
C LEU A 177 3.00 23.41 30.47
N ALA A 178 2.06 24.31 30.77
CA ALA A 178 0.67 23.94 31.09
C ALA A 178 -0.07 23.33 29.89
N SER A 179 0.14 23.85 28.67
CA SER A 179 -0.48 23.27 27.48
C SER A 179 0.16 21.94 27.08
N ALA A 180 1.48 21.80 27.22
CA ALA A 180 2.19 20.55 26.97
C ALA A 180 1.80 19.45 27.98
N THR A 181 1.59 19.80 29.24
CA THR A 181 1.14 18.84 30.26
C THR A 181 -0.31 18.43 30.06
N MET A 182 -1.21 19.34 29.66
CA MET A 182 -2.58 18.96 29.27
C MET A 182 -2.60 18.05 28.05
N ALA A 183 -1.81 18.34 27.01
CA ALA A 183 -1.71 17.49 25.83
C ALA A 183 -1.14 16.09 26.16
N ALA A 184 -0.15 16.02 27.07
CA ALA A 184 0.40 14.76 27.56
C ALA A 184 -0.64 13.95 28.38
N VAL A 185 -1.49 14.61 29.16
CA VAL A 185 -2.57 13.96 29.92
C VAL A 185 -3.66 13.44 29.00
N GLU A 186 -4.02 14.15 27.92
CA GLU A 186 -4.98 13.63 26.94
C GLU A 186 -4.42 12.45 26.15
N LEU A 187 -3.13 12.49 25.78
CA LEU A 187 -2.44 11.34 25.19
C LEU A 187 -2.37 10.14 26.15
N ALA A 188 -2.17 10.38 27.45
CA ALA A 188 -2.16 9.33 28.46
C ALA A 188 -3.56 8.76 28.76
N ARG A 189 -4.62 9.56 28.64
CA ARG A 189 -6.02 9.10 28.77
C ARG A 189 -6.52 8.33 27.54
N GLY A 190 -5.92 8.56 26.37
CA GLY A 190 -6.16 7.75 25.17
C GLY A 190 -5.35 6.45 25.12
N ALA A 191 -4.36 6.27 26.00
CA ALA A 191 -3.58 5.04 26.10
C ALA A 191 -4.34 3.98 26.92
N ALA A 192 -4.57 2.81 26.32
CA ALA A 192 -5.18 1.66 27.01
C ALA A 192 -4.36 1.28 28.27
N PRO A 193 -5.02 0.91 29.39
CA PRO A 193 -4.34 0.68 30.66
C PRO A 193 -3.32 -0.47 30.57
N PRO A 194 -2.19 -0.38 31.27
CA PRO A 194 -1.19 -1.44 31.30
C PRO A 194 -1.81 -2.70 31.91
N ALA A 195 -1.77 -3.80 31.16
CA ALA A 195 -2.13 -5.12 31.67
C ALA A 195 -1.20 -5.48 32.84
N LEU A 196 -1.79 -5.71 34.01
CA LEU A 196 -1.06 -6.18 35.19
C LEU A 196 -0.45 -7.56 34.90
N PRO A 197 0.78 -7.85 35.35
CA PRO A 197 1.34 -9.19 35.26
C PRO A 197 0.49 -10.13 36.12
N ALA A 198 0.02 -11.22 35.52
CA ALA A 198 -0.68 -12.30 36.21
C ALA A 198 0.24 -12.90 37.29
N ALA A 199 -0.26 -12.92 38.52
CA ALA A 199 0.32 -13.64 39.66
C ALA A 199 -0.17 -15.10 39.65
#